data_AF-A0A4Q9HUT8-F1
#
_entry.id   AF-A0A4Q9HUT8-F1
#
_cell.length_a   1.000
_cell.length_b   1.000
_cell.length_c   1.000
_cell.angle_alpha   90.00
_cell.angle_beta   90.00
_cell.angle_gamma   90.00
#
_symmetry.space_group_name_H-M   'P 1'
#
loop_
_entity.id
_entity.type
_entity.pdbx_description
1 polymer ?
#
loop_
_entity_poly.entity_id
_entity_poly.type
_entity_poly.pdbx_seq_one_letter_code
_entity_poly.pdbx_strand_id
1 'polypeptide(L)'
;MRTATPASAFMEPARPRDLQIRFITVGGSYVDVTGPSRHSDRSCWHWHGCGDSSDSPEQDWLFRTRRDANDHAAACRAIPLT
;
A
#
# COMPACT_ATOMS: atom_id res chain seq x y z
N MET A 1 -32.70 -8.86 10.69
CA MET A 1 -31.47 -9.67 10.63
C MET A 1 -30.44 -8.91 9.80
N ARG A 2 -29.35 -8.44 10.39
CA ARG A 2 -28.21 -7.90 9.64
C ARG A 2 -27.31 -9.10 9.35
N THR A 3 -27.23 -9.49 8.08
CA THR A 3 -26.21 -10.45 7.63
C THR A 3 -24.86 -9.82 7.93
N ALA A 4 -24.14 -10.38 8.90
CA ALA A 4 -22.73 -10.11 9.05
C ALA A 4 -22.06 -10.73 7.83
N THR A 5 -21.72 -9.91 6.83
CA THR A 5 -20.79 -10.30 5.79
C THR A 5 -19.52 -10.75 6.51
N PRO A 6 -19.03 -11.98 6.33
CA PRO A 6 -17.76 -12.36 6.90
C PRO A 6 -16.74 -11.39 6.31
N ALA A 7 -16.17 -10.56 7.18
CA ALA A 7 -15.03 -9.73 6.84
C ALA A 7 -13.91 -10.70 6.45
N SER A 8 -13.79 -10.98 5.15
CA SER A 8 -12.71 -11.78 4.63
C SER A 8 -11.46 -10.96 4.86
N ALA A 9 -10.69 -11.33 5.89
CA ALA A 9 -9.42 -10.71 6.28
C ALA A 9 -8.33 -10.75 5.18
N PHE A 10 -8.71 -11.11 3.95
CA PHE A 10 -7.86 -11.35 2.81
C PHE A 10 -8.46 -10.84 1.49
N MET A 11 -9.50 -10.00 1.51
CA MET A 11 -9.93 -9.35 0.27
C MET A 11 -8.87 -8.36 -0.19
N GLU A 12 -8.31 -8.62 -1.37
CA GLU A 12 -7.40 -7.69 -2.03
C GLU A 12 -8.10 -6.33 -2.19
N PRO A 13 -7.47 -5.22 -1.74
CA PRO A 13 -8.07 -3.89 -1.82
C PRO A 13 -8.27 -3.49 -3.28
N ALA A 14 -9.31 -2.68 -3.52
CA ALA A 14 -9.62 -2.16 -4.84
C ALA A 14 -8.37 -1.57 -5.49
N ARG A 15 -8.09 -1.97 -6.74
CA ARG A 15 -6.89 -1.54 -7.47
C ARG A 15 -6.97 -0.03 -7.77
N PRO A 16 -6.02 0.80 -7.29
CA PRO A 16 -5.93 2.20 -7.69
C PRO A 16 -5.69 2.36 -9.19
N ARG A 17 -6.20 3.45 -9.80
CA ARG A 17 -6.09 3.68 -11.25
C ARG A 17 -4.65 3.88 -11.71
N ASP A 18 -3.81 4.44 -10.84
CA ASP A 18 -2.42 4.79 -11.03
C ASP A 18 -1.47 3.85 -10.27
N LEU A 19 -1.92 2.63 -9.98
CA LEU A 19 -1.11 1.61 -9.32
C LEU A 19 0.10 1.24 -10.19
N GLN A 20 1.30 1.50 -9.67
CA GLN A 20 2.57 1.13 -10.27
C GLN A 20 3.00 -0.28 -9.84
N ILE A 21 2.90 -0.57 -8.55
CA ILE A 21 3.24 -1.87 -7.97
C ILE A 21 2.51 -2.06 -6.64
N ARG A 22 2.20 -3.31 -6.29
CA ARG A 22 1.62 -3.71 -5.01
C ARG A 22 2.54 -4.69 -4.32
N PHE A 23 2.90 -4.44 -3.06
CA PHE A 23 3.61 -5.37 -2.20
C PHE A 23 2.65 -6.08 -1.25
N ILE A 24 2.95 -7.33 -0.94
CA ILE A 24 2.26 -8.10 0.09
C ILE A 24 3.14 -8.07 1.35
N THR A 25 2.52 -7.81 2.49
CA THR A 25 3.23 -7.66 3.77
C THR A 25 3.27 -8.99 4.50
N VAL A 26 4.21 -9.16 5.44
CA VAL A 26 4.29 -10.37 6.27
C VAL A 26 3.00 -10.61 7.06
N GLY A 27 2.29 -9.53 7.43
CA GLY A 27 0.98 -9.60 8.10
C GLY A 27 -0.19 -9.97 7.17
N GLY A 28 0.04 -10.19 5.87
CA GLY A 28 -1.03 -10.45 4.91
C GLY A 28 -1.83 -9.21 4.51
N SER A 29 -1.29 -8.01 4.76
CA SER A 29 -1.82 -6.75 4.24
C SER A 29 -1.14 -6.37 2.92
N TYR A 30 -1.50 -5.21 2.38
CA TYR A 30 -1.03 -4.72 1.09
C TYR A 30 -0.42 -3.33 1.19
N VAL A 31 0.54 -3.07 0.32
CA VAL A 31 1.16 -1.76 0.10
C VAL A 31 0.98 -1.38 -1.35
N ASP A 32 0.30 -0.29 -1.60
CA ASP A 32 0.15 0.23 -2.95
C ASP A 32 1.15 1.34 -3.19
N VAL A 33 1.94 1.21 -4.25
CA VAL A 33 2.70 2.32 -4.79
C VAL A 33 1.93 2.87 -5.98
N THR A 34 1.50 4.11 -5.88
CA THR A 34 0.77 4.83 -6.93
C THR A 34 1.64 5.93 -7.53
N GLY A 35 1.36 6.35 -8.75
CA GLY A 35 2.03 7.50 -9.37
C GLY A 35 1.99 7.51 -10.89
N PRO A 36 2.20 8.68 -11.52
CA PRO A 36 2.00 8.83 -12.96
C PRO A 36 3.10 8.23 -13.84
N SER A 37 4.38 8.13 -13.40
CA SER A 37 5.45 7.42 -14.15
C SER A 37 6.79 7.31 -13.40
N ARG A 38 7.78 6.61 -13.98
CA ARG A 38 9.14 6.37 -13.41
C ARG A 38 9.90 7.64 -12.98
N HIS A 39 9.59 8.80 -13.54
CA HIS A 39 10.29 10.05 -13.30
C HIS A 39 9.41 11.14 -12.69
N SER A 40 8.24 10.78 -12.14
CA SER A 40 7.41 11.75 -11.43
C SER A 40 7.80 11.87 -9.96
N ASP A 41 7.89 13.11 -9.51
CA ASP A 41 7.88 13.63 -8.14
C ASP A 41 6.50 13.55 -7.48
N ARG A 42 5.67 12.59 -7.91
CA ARG A 42 4.30 12.38 -7.44
C ARG A 42 4.00 10.89 -7.25
N SER A 43 5.04 10.11 -7.00
CA SER A 43 4.84 8.70 -6.65
C SER A 43 4.50 8.67 -5.16
N CYS A 44 3.49 7.94 -4.73
CA CYS A 44 3.18 7.81 -3.31
C CYS A 44 3.10 6.33 -2.96
N TRP A 45 3.22 5.99 -1.68
CA TRP A 45 2.82 4.67 -1.22
C TRP A 45 1.81 4.75 -0.08
N HIS A 46 0.90 3.78 -0.02
CA HIS A 46 -0.16 3.71 0.98
C HIS A 46 -0.29 2.28 1.52
N TRP A 47 -0.34 2.15 2.84
CA TRP A 47 -0.41 0.87 3.55
C TRP A 47 -1.81 0.59 4.07
N HIS A 48 -2.37 -0.56 3.69
CA HIS A 48 -3.75 -0.93 4.05
C HIS A 48 -3.89 -1.52 5.48
N GLY A 49 -2.78 -1.88 6.13
CA GLY A 49 -2.81 -2.51 7.46
C GLY A 49 -2.72 -1.54 8.64
N CYS A 50 -1.73 -0.66 8.61
CA CYS A 50 -1.41 0.29 9.68
C CYS A 50 -1.78 1.74 9.32
N GLY A 51 -2.21 2.00 8.08
CA GLY A 51 -2.56 3.33 7.60
C GLY A 51 -1.35 4.24 7.33
N ASP A 52 -0.13 3.70 7.33
CA ASP A 52 1.08 4.47 7.01
C ASP A 52 1.14 4.82 5.51
N SER A 53 1.82 5.91 5.19
CA SER A 53 1.92 6.40 3.80
C SER A 53 3.19 7.23 3.59
N SER A 54 3.50 7.59 2.36
CA SER A 54 4.67 8.43 2.10
C SER A 54 4.52 9.83 2.71
N ASP A 55 5.48 10.20 3.56
CA ASP A 55 5.48 11.48 4.31
C ASP A 55 5.80 12.70 3.44
N SER A 56 6.29 12.53 2.21
CA SER A 56 6.79 13.64 1.37
C SER A 56 6.61 13.38 -0.13
N PRO A 57 5.35 13.47 -0.63
CA PRO A 57 5.02 13.19 -2.03
C PRO A 57 5.86 13.98 -3.05
N GLU A 58 6.27 15.21 -2.73
CA GLU A 58 7.08 16.08 -3.61
C GLU A 58 8.55 15.64 -3.78
N GLN A 59 9.04 14.72 -2.95
CA GLN A 59 10.40 14.16 -3.02
C GLN A 59 10.42 12.68 -3.38
N ASP A 60 9.24 12.11 -3.64
CA ASP A 60 9.03 10.70 -3.87
C ASP A 60 9.32 10.33 -5.33
N TRP A 61 10.61 10.27 -5.63
CA TRP A 61 11.10 9.62 -6.83
C TRP A 61 10.74 8.13 -6.76
N LEU A 62 10.13 7.61 -7.83
CA LEU A 62 9.61 6.25 -7.90
C LEU A 62 10.60 5.14 -7.48
N PHE A 63 11.91 5.33 -7.67
CA PHE A 63 12.90 4.35 -7.20
C PHE A 63 13.06 4.32 -5.67
N ARG A 64 12.92 5.47 -4.99
CA ARG A 64 12.95 5.57 -3.52
C ARG A 64 11.64 5.06 -2.94
N THR A 65 10.52 5.55 -3.47
CA THR A 65 9.17 5.13 -3.06
C THR A 65 8.99 3.61 -3.10
N ARG A 66 9.49 2.95 -4.15
CA ARG A 66 9.46 1.48 -4.25
C ARG A 66 10.31 0.79 -3.19
N ARG A 67 11.49 1.33 -2.90
CA ARG A 67 12.38 0.78 -1.87
C ARG A 67 11.75 0.91 -0.49
N ASP A 68 11.27 2.11 -0.15
CA ASP A 68 10.68 2.39 1.16
C ASP A 68 9.41 1.56 1.38
N ALA A 69 8.55 1.46 0.36
CA ALA A 69 7.36 0.61 0.39
C ALA A 69 7.71 -0.88 0.59
N ASN A 70 8.76 -1.37 -0.08
CA ASN A 70 9.23 -2.75 0.08
C ASN A 70 9.84 -3.00 1.47
N ASP A 71 10.65 -2.08 1.97
CA ASP A 71 11.28 -2.17 3.29
C ASP A 71 10.20 -2.16 4.39
N HIS A 72 9.17 -1.33 4.25
CA HIS A 72 8.03 -1.33 5.16
C HIS A 72 7.22 -2.64 5.04
N ALA A 73 6.95 -3.12 3.82
CA ALA A 73 6.23 -4.39 3.60
C ALA A 73 6.92 -5.60 4.27
N ALA A 74 8.26 -5.60 4.30
CA ALA A 74 9.06 -6.64 4.93
C ALA A 74 9.05 -6.57 6.47
N ALA A 75 8.97 -5.36 7.03
CA ALA A 75 9.04 -5.16 8.48
C ALA A 75 7.68 -5.26 9.18
N CYS A 76 6.63 -4.71 8.56
CA CYS A 76 5.40 -4.47 9.27
C CYS A 76 4.45 -5.68 9.24
N ARG A 77 3.87 -5.96 10.40
CA ARG A 77 3.05 -7.14 10.69
C ARG A 77 1.58 -6.79 10.92
N ALA A 78 1.19 -5.53 10.71
CA ALA A 78 -0.20 -5.14 10.87
C ALA A 78 -1.05 -5.81 9.78
N ILE A 79 -2.17 -6.36 10.23
CA ILE A 79 -3.17 -6.99 9.37
C ILE A 79 -4.22 -5.93 8.99
N PRO A 80 -4.92 -6.09 7.86
CA PRO A 80 -6.05 -5.21 7.54
C PRO A 80 -7.11 -5.32 8.64
N LEU A 81 -7.42 -4.19 9.30
CA LEU A 81 -8.55 -4.09 10.22
C LEU A 81 -9.78 -3.71 9.38
N THR A 82 -10.52 -4.70 8.94
CA THR A 82 -11.75 -4.56 8.15
C THR A 82 -12.81 -3.69 8.81
#